data_AF-A0A120MYP1-F1
#
_entry.id   AF-A0A120MYP1-F1
#
_cell.length_a   1.000
_cell.length_b   1.000
_cell.length_c   1.000
_cell.angle_alpha   90.00
_cell.angle_beta   90.00
_cell.angle_gamma   90.00
#
_symmetry.space_group_name_H-M   'P 1'
#
loop_
_entity.id
_entity.type
_entity.pdbx_description
1 polymer ?
#
loop_
_entity_poly.entity_id
_entity_poly.type
_entity_poly.pdbx_seq_one_letter_code
_entity_poly.pdbx_strand_id
1 'polypeptide(L)'
;MGPVFKSYLRNSLKGFLLSLIFPLVIFWIVKDKEIIYWFVFMDIIGFIPGYYRYKDQLEYEKKLKRKGLTTTDIGNIKFVKDWDHIRKKGPIKYSLIDGGIFFGFAICFLISIIIAFVKHDLMAYISADPSNMFNFIGYTYLSGALVGIIIYRILWARNEQKFVRLTDPLH
;
A
#
# COMPACT_ATOMS: atom_id res chain seq x y z
N MET A 1 19.64 -8.74 -28.39
CA MET A 1 18.81 -8.55 -27.17
C MET A 1 18.36 -9.91 -26.65
N GLY A 2 18.61 -10.21 -25.36
CA GLY A 2 18.24 -11.50 -24.79
C GLY A 2 16.71 -11.69 -24.63
N PRO A 3 16.21 -12.94 -24.59
CA PRO A 3 14.77 -13.23 -24.45
C PRO A 3 14.16 -12.66 -23.17
N VAL A 4 14.97 -12.54 -22.10
CA VAL A 4 14.57 -11.93 -20.81
C VAL A 4 14.27 -10.44 -20.95
N PHE A 5 15.08 -9.71 -21.73
CA PHE A 5 14.88 -8.28 -21.96
C PHE A 5 13.61 -8.01 -22.77
N LYS A 6 13.32 -8.83 -23.78
CA LYS A 6 12.07 -8.73 -24.56
C LYS A 6 10.82 -8.98 -23.71
N SER A 7 10.89 -9.96 -22.80
CA SER A 7 9.82 -10.23 -21.84
C SER A 7 9.63 -9.08 -20.83
N TYR A 8 10.72 -8.52 -20.31
CA TYR A 8 10.68 -7.34 -19.44
C TYR A 8 10.04 -6.16 -20.15
N LEU A 9 10.50 -5.82 -21.35
CA LEU A 9 9.99 -4.69 -22.13
C LEU A 9 8.47 -4.79 -22.34
N ARG A 10 7.96 -5.98 -22.68
CA ARG A 10 6.52 -6.21 -22.89
C ARG A 10 5.69 -6.00 -21.61
N ASN A 11 6.20 -6.44 -20.47
CA ASN A 11 5.51 -6.28 -19.19
C ASN A 11 5.60 -4.84 -18.66
N SER A 12 6.77 -4.22 -18.78
CA SER A 12 7.01 -2.84 -18.36
C SER A 12 6.24 -1.83 -19.22
N LEU A 13 6.02 -2.10 -20.51
CA LEU A 13 5.20 -1.24 -21.37
C LEU A 13 3.76 -1.11 -20.88
N LYS A 14 3.16 -2.20 -20.39
CA LYS A 14 1.81 -2.15 -19.81
C LYS A 14 1.79 -1.30 -18.54
N GLY A 15 2.78 -1.50 -17.67
CA GLY A 15 2.94 -0.72 -16.44
C GLY A 15 3.16 0.77 -16.71
N PHE A 16 3.97 1.10 -17.71
CA PHE A 16 4.24 2.46 -18.16
C PHE A 16 3.00 3.14 -18.75
N LEU A 17 2.22 2.44 -19.58
CA LEU A 17 0.97 2.99 -20.11
C LEU A 17 -0.05 3.25 -19.00
N LEU A 18 -0.10 2.39 -17.98
CA LEU A 18 -0.93 2.60 -16.79
C LEU A 18 -0.43 3.74 -15.91
N SER A 19 0.89 3.88 -15.71
CA SER A 19 1.47 4.94 -14.88
C SER A 19 1.20 6.32 -15.46
N LEU A 20 1.13 6.46 -16.79
CA LEU A 20 0.81 7.72 -17.48
C LEU A 20 -0.60 8.27 -17.21
N ILE A 21 -1.55 7.45 -16.73
CA ILE A 21 -2.90 7.94 -16.40
C ILE A 21 -2.85 8.97 -15.27
N PHE A 22 -2.02 8.72 -14.25
CA PHE A 22 -1.93 9.58 -13.07
C PHE A 22 -1.40 11.00 -13.37
N PRO A 23 -0.27 11.20 -14.08
CA PRO A 23 0.18 12.54 -14.46
C PRO A 23 -0.76 13.22 -15.45
N LEU A 24 -1.49 12.48 -16.29
CA LEU A 24 -2.51 13.08 -17.17
C LEU A 24 -3.69 13.65 -16.36
N VAL A 25 -4.14 12.96 -15.30
CA VAL A 25 -5.16 13.47 -14.37
C VAL A 25 -4.64 14.71 -13.64
N ILE A 26 -3.40 14.68 -13.13
CA ILE A 26 -2.80 15.83 -12.46
C ILE A 26 -2.65 17.01 -13.42
N PHE A 27 -2.18 16.78 -14.65
CA PHE A 27 -2.08 17.81 -15.68
C PHE A 27 -3.44 18.42 -16.01
N TRP A 28 -4.51 17.60 -16.06
CA TRP A 28 -5.85 18.12 -16.31
C TRP A 28 -6.29 19.13 -15.24
N ILE A 29 -5.85 18.95 -13.99
CA ILE A 29 -6.15 19.82 -12.86
C ILE A 29 -5.22 21.04 -12.81
N VAL A 30 -3.90 20.82 -12.86
CA VAL A 30 -2.88 21.86 -12.57
C VAL A 30 -2.51 22.66 -13.81
N LYS A 31 -2.76 22.12 -15.02
CA LYS A 31 -2.40 22.69 -16.33
C LYS A 31 -0.92 22.99 -16.54
N ASP A 32 -0.05 22.54 -15.64
CA ASP A 32 1.40 22.67 -15.76
C ASP A 32 2.01 21.48 -16.50
N LYS A 33 2.64 21.77 -17.63
CA LYS A 33 3.26 20.77 -18.51
C LYS A 33 4.55 20.19 -17.92
N GLU A 34 5.22 20.92 -17.03
CA GLU A 34 6.46 20.47 -16.39
C GLU A 34 6.25 19.18 -15.59
N ILE A 35 5.06 19.03 -15.00
CA ILE A 35 4.68 17.83 -14.25
C ILE A 35 4.74 16.57 -15.12
N ILE A 36 4.30 16.65 -16.39
CA ILE A 36 4.35 15.50 -17.30
C ILE A 36 5.81 15.13 -17.60
N TYR A 37 6.67 16.11 -17.86
CA TYR A 37 8.09 15.86 -18.14
C TYR A 37 8.80 15.21 -16.95
N TRP A 38 8.54 15.69 -15.72
CA TRP A 38 9.09 15.09 -14.50
C TRP A 38 8.65 13.64 -14.30
N PHE A 39 7.36 13.32 -14.55
CA PHE A 39 6.87 11.95 -14.43
C PHE A 39 7.49 11.01 -15.47
N VAL A 40 7.57 11.43 -16.73
CA VAL A 40 8.22 10.64 -17.79
C VAL A 40 9.69 10.43 -17.49
N PHE A 41 10.39 11.46 -16.99
CA PHE A 41 11.79 11.37 -16.60
C PHE A 41 12.00 10.36 -15.46
N MET A 42 11.17 10.40 -14.42
CA MET A 42 11.23 9.44 -13.31
C MET A 42 10.98 7.99 -13.77
N ASP A 43 10.02 7.77 -14.67
CA ASP A 43 9.75 6.43 -15.23
C ASP A 43 10.93 5.90 -16.06
N ILE A 44 11.59 6.77 -16.84
CA ILE A 44 12.80 6.39 -17.61
C ILE A 44 13.95 6.01 -16.67
N ILE A 45 14.21 6.82 -15.63
CA ILE A 45 15.26 6.50 -14.64
C ILE A 45 14.95 5.18 -13.93
N GLY A 46 13.68 4.96 -13.57
CA GLY A 46 13.22 3.74 -12.90
C GLY A 46 13.32 2.48 -13.76
N PHE A 47 13.44 2.63 -15.09
CA PHE A 47 13.45 1.52 -16.03
C PHE A 47 14.67 0.61 -15.88
N ILE A 48 15.86 1.18 -15.68
CA ILE A 48 17.11 0.41 -15.55
C ILE A 48 17.15 -0.40 -14.24
N PRO A 49 16.92 0.19 -13.05
CA PRO A 49 16.78 -0.58 -11.81
C PRO A 49 15.62 -1.57 -11.86
N GLY A 50 14.54 -1.25 -12.57
CA GLY A 50 13.42 -2.16 -12.80
C GLY A 50 13.83 -3.44 -13.52
N TYR A 51 14.70 -3.34 -14.54
CA TYR A 51 15.18 -4.50 -15.28
C TYR A 51 16.00 -5.44 -14.42
N TYR A 52 16.93 -4.90 -13.61
CA TYR A 52 17.73 -5.72 -12.70
C TYR A 52 16.86 -6.42 -11.67
N ARG A 53 15.90 -5.71 -11.05
CA ARG A 53 14.92 -6.33 -10.13
C ARG A 53 14.12 -7.45 -10.79
N TYR A 54 13.67 -7.26 -12.02
CA TYR A 54 12.94 -8.29 -12.76
C TYR A 54 13.81 -9.52 -13.05
N LYS A 55 15.07 -9.31 -13.46
CA LYS A 55 16.02 -10.40 -13.68
C LYS A 55 16.28 -11.18 -12.38
N ASP A 56 16.49 -10.49 -11.28
CA ASP A 56 16.72 -11.09 -9.96
C ASP A 56 15.50 -11.88 -9.49
N GLN A 57 14.29 -11.36 -9.72
CA GLN A 57 13.05 -12.06 -9.41
C GLN A 57 12.90 -13.35 -10.22
N LEU A 58 13.21 -13.33 -11.53
CA LEU A 58 13.19 -14.54 -12.37
C LEU A 58 14.23 -15.57 -11.91
N GLU A 59 15.42 -15.12 -11.49
CA GLU A 59 16.45 -16.01 -10.97
C GLU A 59 16.04 -16.61 -9.63
N TYR A 60 15.43 -15.80 -8.76
CA TYR A 60 14.84 -16.25 -7.51
C TYR A 60 13.77 -17.32 -7.76
N GLU A 61 12.79 -17.07 -8.64
CA GLU A 61 11.77 -18.05 -9.03
C GLU A 61 12.37 -19.36 -9.56
N LYS A 62 13.42 -19.30 -10.38
CA LYS A 62 14.13 -20.49 -10.84
C LYS A 62 14.78 -21.25 -9.69
N LYS A 63 15.42 -20.56 -8.75
CA LYS A 63 16.03 -21.18 -7.55
C LYS A 63 14.97 -21.88 -6.69
N LEU A 64 13.76 -21.33 -6.62
CA LEU A 64 12.64 -21.90 -5.86
C LEU A 64 12.07 -23.14 -6.54
N LYS A 65 11.85 -23.08 -7.85
CA LYS A 65 11.43 -24.25 -8.64
C LYS A 65 12.41 -25.41 -8.53
N ARG A 66 13.72 -25.14 -8.50
CA ARG A 66 14.76 -26.17 -8.26
C ARG A 66 14.62 -26.85 -6.89
N LYS A 67 14.04 -26.17 -5.91
CA LYS A 67 13.75 -26.70 -4.57
C LYS A 67 12.34 -27.32 -4.47
N GLY A 68 11.60 -27.41 -5.58
CA GLY A 68 10.22 -27.88 -5.60
C GLY A 68 9.21 -26.90 -4.98
N LEU A 69 9.61 -25.66 -4.72
CA LEU A 69 8.77 -24.64 -4.07
C LEU A 69 8.16 -23.70 -5.11
N THR A 70 6.88 -23.37 -4.93
CA THR A 70 6.20 -22.30 -5.67
C THR A 70 6.37 -20.95 -4.98
N THR A 71 6.11 -19.86 -5.72
CA THR A 71 6.06 -18.51 -5.15
C THR A 71 4.96 -18.39 -4.08
N THR A 72 3.84 -19.09 -4.28
CA THR A 72 2.75 -19.20 -3.30
C THR A 72 3.21 -19.87 -2.01
N ASP A 73 3.99 -20.95 -2.09
CA ASP A 73 4.49 -21.65 -0.90
C ASP A 73 5.37 -20.75 -0.05
N ILE A 74 6.22 -19.94 -0.68
CA ILE A 74 7.06 -18.97 0.04
C ILE A 74 6.22 -17.87 0.65
N GLY A 75 5.22 -17.39 -0.08
CA GLY A 75 4.25 -16.44 0.45
C GLY A 75 3.56 -16.99 1.69
N ASN A 76 3.18 -18.27 1.68
CA ASN A 76 2.56 -18.95 2.81
C ASN A 76 3.55 -19.16 3.97
N ILE A 77 4.77 -19.62 3.71
CA ILE A 77 5.82 -19.79 4.73
C ILE A 77 6.16 -18.44 5.38
N LYS A 78 6.34 -17.40 4.57
CA LYS A 78 6.61 -16.05 5.07
C LYS A 78 5.44 -15.53 5.88
N PHE A 79 4.21 -15.69 5.39
CA PHE A 79 3.01 -15.35 6.13
C PHE A 79 2.95 -16.06 7.48
N VAL A 80 3.17 -17.37 7.53
CA VAL A 80 3.15 -18.14 8.79
C VAL A 80 4.20 -17.62 9.77
N LYS A 81 5.42 -17.33 9.31
CA LYS A 81 6.48 -16.77 10.16
C LYS A 81 6.15 -15.37 10.69
N ASP A 82 5.74 -14.48 9.80
CA ASP A 82 5.42 -13.09 10.14
C ASP A 82 4.19 -13.03 11.05
N TRP A 83 3.15 -13.83 10.74
CA TRP A 83 1.93 -13.92 11.53
C TRP A 83 2.17 -14.56 12.89
N ASP A 84 3.02 -15.59 13.01
CA ASP A 84 3.38 -16.18 14.31
C ASP A 84 4.05 -15.16 15.24
N HIS A 85 4.87 -14.26 14.69
CA HIS A 85 5.45 -13.17 15.47
C HIS A 85 4.40 -12.12 15.86
N ILE A 86 3.50 -11.75 14.94
CA ILE A 86 2.44 -10.76 15.20
C ILE A 86 1.41 -11.30 16.20
N ARG A 87 0.98 -12.56 16.08
CA ARG A 87 -0.07 -13.13 16.92
C ARG A 87 0.33 -13.19 18.39
N LYS A 88 1.63 -13.36 18.70
CA LYS A 88 2.17 -13.32 20.07
C LYS A 88 1.94 -11.98 20.77
N LYS A 89 1.79 -10.88 20.02
CA LYS A 89 1.44 -9.56 20.56
C LYS A 89 -0.02 -9.47 21.04
N GLY A 90 -0.86 -10.40 20.59
CA GLY A 90 -2.28 -10.46 20.90
C GLY A 90 -3.17 -9.57 20.03
N PRO A 91 -4.48 -9.89 19.96
CA PRO A 91 -5.43 -9.24 19.05
C PRO A 91 -5.67 -7.78 19.40
N ILE A 92 -5.64 -7.43 20.69
CA ILE A 92 -5.88 -6.06 21.16
C ILE A 92 -4.76 -5.14 20.69
N LYS A 93 -3.50 -5.55 20.90
CA LYS A 93 -2.33 -4.75 20.52
C LYS A 93 -2.29 -4.54 19.00
N TYR A 94 -2.55 -5.59 18.23
CA TYR A 94 -2.63 -5.50 16.77
C TYR A 94 -3.75 -4.57 16.30
N SER A 95 -4.96 -4.69 16.84
CA SER A 95 -6.08 -3.86 16.39
C SER A 95 -5.99 -2.40 16.86
N LEU A 96 -5.61 -2.15 18.12
CA LEU A 96 -5.55 -0.79 18.67
C LEU A 96 -4.31 -0.02 18.24
N ILE A 97 -3.12 -0.63 18.31
CA ILE A 97 -1.87 0.08 18.04
C ILE A 97 -1.62 0.11 16.53
N ASP A 98 -1.50 -1.05 15.89
CA ASP A 98 -1.16 -1.11 14.47
C ASP A 98 -2.34 -0.58 13.60
N GLY A 99 -3.56 -0.99 13.94
CA GLY A 99 -4.78 -0.52 13.26
C GLY A 99 -5.24 0.88 13.67
N GLY A 100 -5.46 1.10 14.96
CA GLY A 100 -6.03 2.36 15.44
C GLY A 100 -5.06 3.54 15.34
N ILE A 101 -3.86 3.41 15.91
CA ILE A 101 -2.92 4.54 15.99
C ILE A 101 -2.25 4.78 14.64
N PHE A 102 -1.56 3.78 14.10
CA PHE A 102 -0.74 3.96 12.89
C PHE A 102 -1.58 4.02 11.62
N PHE A 103 -2.45 3.03 11.41
CA PHE A 103 -3.28 3.01 10.21
C PHE A 103 -4.42 4.04 10.26
N GLY A 104 -4.98 4.31 11.45
CA GLY A 104 -5.95 5.39 11.64
C GLY A 104 -5.36 6.78 11.34
N PHE A 105 -4.08 7.02 11.62
CA PHE A 105 -3.39 8.25 11.20
C PHE A 105 -3.33 8.39 9.67
N ALA A 106 -3.03 7.31 8.96
CA ALA A 106 -3.03 7.32 7.49
C ALA A 106 -4.44 7.58 6.91
N ILE A 107 -5.47 6.98 7.51
CA ILE A 107 -6.87 7.23 7.14
C ILE A 107 -7.25 8.68 7.42
N CYS A 108 -6.86 9.23 8.58
CA CYS A 108 -7.11 10.62 8.96
C CYS A 108 -6.57 11.59 7.89
N PHE A 109 -5.37 11.34 7.37
CA PHE A 109 -4.80 12.15 6.30
C PHE A 109 -5.65 12.10 5.02
N LEU A 110 -6.07 10.90 4.60
CA LEU A 110 -6.93 10.73 3.42
C LEU A 110 -8.30 11.40 3.59
N ILE A 111 -8.94 11.23 4.76
CA ILE A 111 -10.22 11.86 5.07
C ILE A 111 -10.06 13.39 5.06
N SER A 112 -8.99 13.92 5.63
CA SER A 112 -8.73 15.36 5.69
C SER A 112 -8.57 15.96 4.29
N ILE A 113 -7.85 15.26 3.40
CA ILE A 113 -7.74 15.65 1.98
C ILE A 113 -9.11 15.66 1.31
N ILE A 114 -9.90 14.60 1.47
CA ILE A 114 -11.24 14.50 0.87
C ILE A 114 -12.13 15.64 1.35
N ILE A 115 -12.17 15.92 2.65
CA ILE A 115 -13.00 16.99 3.22
C ILE A 115 -12.54 18.36 2.69
N ALA A 116 -11.22 18.57 2.52
CA ALA A 116 -10.70 19.82 1.97
C ALA A 116 -11.14 20.05 0.51
N PHE A 117 -11.30 18.99 -0.29
CA PHE A 117 -11.83 19.10 -1.65
C PHE A 117 -13.34 19.25 -1.72
N VAL A 118 -14.08 18.68 -0.76
CA VAL A 118 -15.55 18.71 -0.75
C VAL A 118 -16.10 19.99 -0.11
N LYS A 119 -15.43 20.51 0.93
CA LYS A 119 -15.85 21.71 1.66
C LYS A 119 -14.96 22.89 1.34
N HIS A 120 -15.47 23.77 0.46
CA HIS A 120 -14.79 25.01 0.08
C HIS A 120 -14.43 25.93 1.27
N ASP A 121 -15.25 25.95 2.33
CA ASP A 121 -15.03 26.81 3.50
C ASP A 121 -14.21 26.15 4.63
N LEU A 122 -13.66 24.95 4.41
CA LEU A 122 -12.90 24.24 5.44
C LEU A 122 -11.71 25.08 5.94
N MET A 123 -11.01 25.75 5.03
CA MET A 123 -9.86 26.59 5.39
C MET A 123 -10.28 27.82 6.19
N ALA A 124 -11.43 28.42 5.87
CA ALA A 124 -11.98 29.53 6.66
C ALA A 124 -12.39 29.06 8.06
N TYR A 125 -13.01 27.88 8.20
CA TYR A 125 -13.38 27.31 9.49
C TYR A 125 -12.16 26.98 10.38
N ILE A 126 -11.14 26.34 9.81
CA ILE A 126 -9.94 25.93 10.56
C ILE A 126 -9.09 27.14 10.98
N SER A 127 -9.03 28.19 10.16
CA SER A 127 -8.25 29.40 10.45
C SER A 127 -8.95 30.39 11.38
N ALA A 128 -10.27 30.27 11.57
CA ALA A 128 -11.05 31.18 12.42
C ALA A 128 -10.68 31.09 13.91
N ASP A 129 -10.36 29.89 14.41
CA ASP A 129 -9.99 29.67 15.82
C ASP A 129 -9.09 28.43 15.93
N PRO A 130 -7.97 28.48 16.67
CA PRO A 130 -7.16 27.29 16.99
C PRO A 130 -7.99 26.10 17.51
N SER A 131 -9.06 26.37 18.25
CA SER A 131 -9.99 25.34 18.77
C SER A 131 -10.67 24.56 17.64
N ASN A 132 -11.04 25.22 16.54
CA ASN A 132 -11.64 24.57 15.36
C ASN A 132 -10.64 23.66 14.65
N MET A 133 -9.37 24.07 14.60
CA MET A 133 -8.29 23.23 14.06
C MET A 133 -8.10 21.96 14.90
N PHE A 134 -8.02 22.09 16.23
CA PHE A 134 -7.89 20.93 17.12
C PHE A 134 -9.12 20.02 17.08
N ASN A 135 -10.32 20.58 17.00
CA ASN A 135 -11.55 19.80 16.84
C ASN A 135 -11.54 19.03 15.52
N PHE A 136 -11.17 19.68 14.42
CA PHE A 136 -11.09 19.02 13.12
C PHE A 136 -10.11 17.85 13.15
N ILE A 137 -8.88 18.07 13.63
CA ILE A 137 -7.86 17.02 13.75
C ILE A 137 -8.32 15.91 14.70
N GLY A 138 -8.93 16.27 15.82
CA GLY A 138 -9.44 15.31 16.81
C GLY A 138 -10.51 14.39 16.24
N TYR A 139 -11.51 14.95 15.56
CA TYR A 139 -12.60 14.16 14.96
C TYR A 139 -12.13 13.33 13.78
N THR A 140 -11.27 13.85 12.90
CA THR A 140 -10.73 13.08 11.77
C THR A 140 -9.79 11.97 12.24
N TYR A 141 -9.00 12.21 13.28
CA TYR A 141 -8.14 11.20 13.87
C TYR A 141 -8.95 10.12 14.59
N LEU A 142 -9.92 10.49 15.42
CA LEU A 142 -10.75 9.52 16.14
C LEU A 142 -11.56 8.65 15.18
N SER A 143 -12.16 9.25 14.15
CA SER A 143 -12.87 8.49 13.11
C SER A 143 -11.93 7.57 12.34
N GLY A 144 -10.74 8.04 11.95
CA GLY A 144 -9.71 7.22 11.32
C GLY A 144 -9.27 6.05 12.19
N ALA A 145 -9.04 6.29 13.49
CA ALA A 145 -8.66 5.27 14.46
C ALA A 145 -9.74 4.20 14.62
N LEU A 146 -11.02 4.59 14.75
CA LEU A 146 -12.14 3.66 14.84
C LEU A 146 -12.23 2.76 13.60
N VAL A 147 -12.12 3.35 12.40
CA VAL A 147 -12.12 2.60 11.14
C VAL A 147 -10.92 1.65 11.08
N GLY A 148 -9.73 2.11 11.46
CA GLY A 148 -8.52 1.29 11.49
C GLY A 148 -8.63 0.11 12.45
N ILE A 149 -9.18 0.31 13.64
CA ILE A 149 -9.44 -0.75 14.62
C ILE A 149 -10.37 -1.82 14.04
N ILE A 150 -11.49 -1.41 13.43
CA ILE A 150 -12.46 -2.34 12.83
C ILE A 150 -11.81 -3.16 11.72
N ILE A 151 -11.08 -2.51 10.80
CA ILE A 151 -10.40 -3.18 9.70
C ILE A 151 -9.38 -4.19 10.24
N TYR A 152 -8.54 -3.79 11.18
CA TYR A 152 -7.52 -4.68 11.74
C TYR A 152 -8.12 -5.81 12.58
N ARG A 153 -9.28 -5.60 13.19
CA ARG A 153 -10.02 -6.68 13.87
C ARG A 153 -10.52 -7.73 12.88
N ILE A 154 -11.04 -7.31 11.72
CA ILE A 154 -11.47 -8.23 10.65
C ILE A 154 -10.25 -8.94 10.04
N LEU A 155 -9.16 -8.21 9.79
CA LEU A 155 -7.92 -8.77 9.26
C LEU A 155 -7.31 -9.81 10.22
N TRP A 156 -7.38 -9.56 11.53
CA TRP A 156 -6.94 -10.53 12.53
C TRP A 156 -7.66 -11.87 12.37
N ALA A 157 -8.99 -11.85 12.32
CA ALA A 157 -9.77 -13.07 12.16
C ALA A 157 -9.45 -13.81 10.85
N ARG A 158 -9.33 -13.09 9.73
CA ARG A 158 -8.98 -13.67 8.42
C ARG A 158 -7.58 -14.27 8.41
N ASN A 159 -6.62 -13.59 9.00
CA ASN A 159 -5.24 -14.06 9.08
C ASN A 159 -5.11 -15.27 10.00
N GLU A 160 -5.83 -15.30 11.13
CA GLU A 160 -5.82 -16.46 12.02
C GLU A 160 -6.43 -17.69 11.32
N GLN A 161 -7.54 -17.54 10.60
CA GLN A 161 -8.11 -18.61 9.79
C GLN A 161 -7.14 -19.12 8.71
N LYS A 162 -6.42 -18.20 8.05
CA LYS A 162 -5.38 -18.56 7.08
C LYS A 162 -4.23 -19.30 7.76
N PHE A 163 -3.81 -18.87 8.94
CA PHE A 163 -2.72 -19.49 9.69
C PHE A 163 -3.06 -20.92 10.11
N VAL A 164 -4.24 -21.14 10.70
CA VAL A 164 -4.70 -22.47 11.11
C VAL A 164 -4.70 -23.42 9.91
N ARG A 165 -5.32 -23.04 8.79
CA ARG A 165 -5.36 -23.85 7.56
C ARG A 165 -3.97 -24.17 6.96
N LEU A 166 -2.97 -23.31 7.18
CA LEU A 166 -1.61 -23.54 6.66
C LEU A 166 -0.73 -24.34 7.62
N THR A 167 -1.13 -24.47 8.89
CA THR A 167 -0.31 -25.10 9.94
C THR A 167 -0.92 -26.39 10.49
N ASP A 168 -2.23 -26.56 10.38
CA ASP A 168 -2.96 -27.78 10.71
C ASP A 168 -3.47 -28.46 9.42
N PRO A 169 -2.80 -29.55 8.97
CA PRO A 169 -3.18 -30.25 7.75
C PRO A 169 -4.42 -31.15 7.91
N LEU A 170 -4.98 -31.27 9.12
CA LEU A 170 -6.12 -32.16 9.43
C LEU A 170 -7.46 -31.41 9.59
N HIS A 171 -7.47 -30.10 9.35
CA HIS A 171 -8.64 -29.23 9.42
C HIS A 171 -9.21 -28.85 8.04
#